data_AF-A0A341END5-F1
#
_entry.id   AF-A0A341END5-F1
#
_cell.length_a   1.000
_cell.length_b   1.000
_cell.length_c   1.000
_cell.angle_alpha   90.00
_cell.angle_beta   90.00
_cell.angle_gamma   90.00
#
_symmetry.space_group_name_H-M   'P 1'
#
loop_
_entity.id
_entity.type
_entity.pdbx_description
1 polymer ?
#
loop_
_entity_poly.entity_id
_entity_poly.type
_entity_poly.pdbx_seq_one_letter_code
_entity_poly.pdbx_strand_id
1 'polypeptide(L)'
;MTGSERTKGLRWDCATGLTPAKTSEIPGPQGALVPDTLHDCDQIAVVYDKGQTPPRITIAQVSNSVHTVLADGVAVAVVARANGPAPSASDVLLVERSC
;
A
#
# COMPACT_ATOMS: atom_id res chain seq x y z
N MET A 1 16.45 21.30 13.12
CA MET A 1 16.67 19.85 13.17
C MET A 1 16.43 19.27 11.79
N THR A 2 17.50 18.82 11.16
CA THR A 2 17.54 18.33 9.77
C THR A 2 16.97 16.91 9.69
N GLY A 3 16.06 16.65 8.74
CA GLY A 3 15.31 15.39 8.59
C GLY A 3 16.14 14.13 8.27
N SER A 4 17.48 14.19 8.33
CA SER A 4 18.39 13.11 7.95
C SER A 4 18.49 11.98 8.98
N GLU A 5 18.02 12.16 10.22
CA GLU A 5 18.15 11.13 11.25
C GLU A 5 16.92 10.19 11.34
N ARG A 6 15.76 10.58 10.80
CA ARG A 6 14.52 9.79 10.93
C ARG A 6 14.38 8.61 9.96
N THR A 7 15.26 8.50 8.97
CA THR A 7 15.28 7.40 8.00
C THR A 7 16.42 6.40 8.26
N LYS A 8 17.21 6.63 9.32
CA LYS A 8 18.40 5.84 9.67
C LYS A 8 17.97 4.43 10.12
N GLY A 9 18.01 3.48 9.19
CA GLY A 9 17.64 2.08 9.42
C GLY A 9 16.60 1.53 8.43
N LEU A 10 15.90 2.39 7.70
CA LEU A 10 14.98 1.97 6.65
C LEU A 10 15.76 1.84 5.35
N ARG A 11 16.03 0.60 4.92
CA ARG A 11 16.76 0.26 3.68
C ARG A 11 15.87 0.49 2.45
N TRP A 12 15.54 1.75 2.16
CA TRP A 12 14.74 2.12 0.99
C TRP A 12 15.41 1.71 -0.33
N ASP A 13 16.74 1.67 -0.37
CA ASP A 13 17.52 1.16 -1.50
C ASP A 13 17.28 -0.34 -1.78
N CYS A 14 16.65 -1.05 -0.85
CA CYS A 14 16.25 -2.46 -0.98
C CYS A 14 14.73 -2.63 -1.13
N ALA A 15 13.95 -1.53 -1.20
CA ALA A 15 12.51 -1.60 -1.41
C ALA A 15 12.25 -2.21 -2.80
N THR A 16 11.73 -3.44 -2.82
CA THR A 16 11.40 -4.13 -4.07
C THR A 16 10.04 -3.60 -4.55
N GLY A 17 9.91 -3.32 -5.86
CA GLY A 17 8.67 -2.83 -6.44
C GLY A 17 7.47 -3.75 -6.18
N LEU A 18 6.25 -3.19 -6.29
CA LEU A 18 4.97 -3.85 -6.00
C LEU A 18 4.65 -5.09 -6.86
N THR A 19 5.49 -5.46 -7.83
CA THR A 19 5.24 -6.55 -8.75
C THR A 19 6.22 -7.70 -8.55
N PRO A 20 5.79 -8.82 -7.93
CA PRO A 20 6.47 -10.10 -8.11
C PRO A 20 6.45 -10.44 -9.61
N ALA A 21 7.61 -10.81 -10.19
CA ALA A 21 7.71 -11.22 -11.59
C ALA A 21 6.87 -12.47 -11.96
N LYS A 22 6.23 -13.10 -10.96
CA LYS A 22 5.27 -14.20 -11.10
C LYS A 22 4.08 -13.96 -10.16
N THR A 23 3.05 -13.29 -10.66
CA THR A 23 1.84 -12.91 -9.91
C THR A 23 0.90 -14.09 -9.62
N SER A 24 1.13 -15.27 -10.21
CA SER A 24 0.11 -16.33 -10.26
C SER A 24 -0.04 -17.19 -9.00
N GLU A 25 0.84 -17.12 -7.99
CA GLU A 25 0.90 -18.20 -6.97
C GLU A 25 1.18 -17.75 -5.53
N ILE A 26 1.02 -16.47 -5.18
CA ILE A 26 1.10 -16.07 -3.76
C ILE A 26 -0.32 -15.92 -3.21
N PRO A 27 -0.82 -16.87 -2.40
CA PRO A 27 -2.08 -16.71 -1.71
C PRO A 27 -1.99 -15.53 -0.75
N GLY A 28 -3.00 -14.65 -0.78
CA GLY A 28 -3.10 -13.51 0.12
C GLY A 28 -3.38 -12.18 -0.59
N PRO A 29 -3.71 -11.13 0.19
CA PRO A 29 -4.04 -9.82 -0.35
C PRO A 29 -2.82 -9.17 -1.01
N GLN A 30 -3.02 -8.58 -2.18
CA GLN A 30 -1.97 -7.92 -2.96
C GLN A 30 -2.30 -6.45 -3.16
N GLY A 31 -1.30 -5.57 -3.01
CA GLY A 31 -1.45 -4.15 -3.28
C GLY A 31 -1.12 -3.80 -4.73
N ALA A 32 -1.90 -2.89 -5.33
CA ALA A 32 -1.65 -2.30 -6.64
C ALA A 32 -1.85 -0.79 -6.58
N LEU A 33 -1.02 -0.05 -7.32
CA LEU A 33 -1.24 1.39 -7.53
C LEU A 33 -2.20 1.55 -8.71
N VAL A 34 -3.28 2.30 -8.51
CA VAL A 34 -4.23 2.67 -9.55
C VAL A 34 -4.00 4.14 -9.87
N PRO A 35 -3.41 4.46 -11.04
CA PRO A 35 -3.23 5.85 -11.45
C PRO A 35 -4.59 6.50 -11.62
N ASP A 36 -4.83 7.60 -10.89
CA ASP A 36 -5.97 8.48 -11.17
C ASP A 36 -5.44 9.65 -11.99
N THR A 37 -5.80 9.71 -13.27
CA THR A 37 -5.36 10.79 -14.15
C THR A 37 -6.27 12.01 -14.09
N LEU A 38 -7.41 11.92 -13.36
CA LEU A 38 -8.41 12.98 -13.24
C LEU A 38 -8.23 13.78 -11.95
N HIS A 39 -7.79 13.11 -10.89
CA HIS A 39 -7.46 13.74 -9.61
C HIS A 39 -5.96 13.58 -9.35
N ASP A 40 -5.30 14.59 -8.78
CA ASP A 40 -3.85 14.56 -8.42
C ASP A 40 -3.59 13.66 -7.20
N CYS A 41 -4.22 12.48 -7.18
CA CYS A 41 -4.17 11.50 -6.12
C CYS A 41 -4.29 10.08 -6.69
N ASP A 42 -3.15 9.39 -6.79
CA ASP A 42 -3.13 7.96 -7.08
C ASP A 42 -3.89 7.18 -6.00
N GLN A 43 -4.66 6.18 -6.42
CA GLN A 43 -5.42 5.31 -5.53
C GLN A 43 -4.66 4.00 -5.29
N ILE A 44 -4.98 3.34 -4.19
CA ILE A 44 -4.37 2.04 -3.83
C ILE A 44 -5.46 1.00 -3.91
N ALA A 45 -5.27 -0.01 -4.75
CA ALA A 45 -6.14 -1.17 -4.79
C ALA A 45 -5.54 -2.31 -3.96
N VAL A 46 -6.37 -2.96 -3.14
CA VAL A 46 -6.06 -4.22 -2.49
C VAL A 46 -6.89 -5.30 -3.16
N VAL A 47 -6.20 -6.21 -3.84
CA VAL A 47 -6.78 -7.33 -4.57
C VAL A 47 -6.87 -8.54 -3.65
N TYR A 48 -8.05 -9.15 -3.55
CA TYR A 48 -8.28 -10.38 -2.79
C TYR A 48 -9.01 -11.43 -3.62
N ASP A 49 -8.85 -12.71 -3.25
CA ASP A 49 -9.44 -13.83 -3.99
C ASP A 49 -10.95 -13.93 -3.78
N LYS A 50 -11.68 -14.22 -4.85
CA LYS A 50 -13.12 -14.43 -4.79
C LYS A 50 -13.51 -15.53 -3.80
N GLY A 51 -14.51 -15.24 -2.97
CA GLY A 51 -14.98 -16.16 -1.93
C GLY A 51 -14.17 -16.14 -0.64
N GLN A 52 -13.09 -15.35 -0.56
CA GLN A 52 -12.48 -14.98 0.71
C GLN A 52 -13.23 -13.79 1.33
N THR A 53 -13.22 -13.71 2.66
CA THR A 53 -13.72 -12.53 3.37
C THR A 53 -12.90 -11.30 2.94
N PRO A 54 -13.55 -10.18 2.56
CA PRO A 54 -12.83 -8.96 2.21
C PRO A 54 -11.89 -8.54 3.36
N PRO A 55 -10.62 -8.23 3.07
CA PRO A 55 -9.65 -7.96 4.11
C PRO A 55 -9.93 -6.64 4.81
N ARG A 56 -9.67 -6.58 6.11
CA ARG A 56 -9.78 -5.33 6.86
C ARG A 56 -8.58 -4.45 6.55
N ILE A 57 -8.85 -3.28 5.98
CA ILE A 57 -7.81 -2.29 5.69
C ILE A 57 -7.50 -1.46 6.93
N THR A 58 -6.21 -1.34 7.23
CA THR A 58 -5.69 -0.50 8.30
C THR A 58 -4.51 0.29 7.76
N ILE A 59 -4.35 1.54 8.20
CA ILE A 59 -3.21 2.37 7.79
C ILE A 59 -2.36 2.65 9.02
N ALA A 60 -1.11 2.21 8.95
CA ALA A 60 -0.10 2.44 9.98
C ALA A 60 0.85 3.55 9.54
N GLN A 61 1.00 4.57 10.37
CA GLN A 61 1.99 5.61 10.14
C GLN A 61 3.37 5.11 10.58
N VAL A 62 4.32 5.05 9.64
CA VAL A 62 5.72 4.65 9.91
C VAL A 62 6.58 5.88 10.14
N SER A 63 6.30 6.99 9.44
CA SER A 63 6.88 8.30 9.71
C SER A 63 5.91 9.41 9.30
N ASN A 64 6.22 10.68 9.60
CA ASN A 64 5.36 11.83 9.28
C ASN A 64 4.76 11.77 7.86
N SER A 65 5.55 11.36 6.89
CA SER A 65 5.19 11.33 5.47
C SER A 65 5.00 9.92 4.92
N VAL A 66 5.31 8.87 5.69
CA VAL A 66 5.28 7.48 5.20
C VAL A 66 4.22 6.69 5.94
N HIS A 67 3.30 6.14 5.16
CA HIS A 67 2.18 5.34 5.65
C HIS A 67 2.23 3.95 5.02
N THR A 68 1.90 2.93 5.78
CA THR A 68 1.81 1.55 5.31
C THR A 68 0.35 1.14 5.30
N VAL A 69 -0.12 0.63 4.17
CA VAL A 69 -1.43 0.01 4.02
C VAL A 69 -1.31 -1.45 4.41
N LEU A 70 -2.13 -1.85 5.37
CA LEU A 70 -2.20 -3.20 5.91
C LEU A 70 -3.54 -3.81 5.53
N ALA A 71 -3.51 -5.02 4.97
CA ALA A 71 -4.68 -5.87 4.77
C ALA A 71 -4.61 -7.02 5.78
N ASP A 72 -5.53 -7.04 6.76
CA ASP A 72 -5.51 -8.01 7.88
C ASP A 72 -4.18 -8.09 8.63
N GLY A 73 -3.47 -6.95 8.73
CA GLY A 73 -2.16 -6.85 9.37
C GLY A 73 -0.98 -7.20 8.47
N VAL A 74 -1.20 -7.61 7.22
CA VAL A 74 -0.16 -7.83 6.21
C VAL A 74 0.10 -6.54 5.44
N ALA A 75 1.35 -6.09 5.35
CA ALA A 75 1.73 -4.90 4.59
C ALA A 75 1.60 -5.15 3.08
N VAL A 76 0.67 -4.44 2.44
CA VAL A 76 0.35 -4.59 1.00
C VAL A 76 0.80 -3.39 0.16
N ALA A 77 0.95 -2.21 0.76
CA ALA A 77 1.51 -1.04 0.08
C ALA A 77 2.20 -0.09 1.07
N VAL A 78 3.20 0.65 0.58
CA VAL A 78 3.86 1.73 1.31
C VAL A 78 3.73 3.01 0.51
N VAL A 79 3.22 4.05 1.17
CA VAL A 79 2.91 5.35 0.59
C VAL A 79 3.81 6.40 1.23
N ALA A 80 4.81 6.87 0.50
CA ALA A 80 5.60 8.02 0.89
C ALA A 80 5.01 9.28 0.23
N ARG A 81 4.49 10.21 1.02
CA ARG A 81 3.91 11.46 0.53
C ARG A 81 4.69 12.69 0.96
N ALA A 82 4.96 13.55 -0.02
CA ALA A 82 5.60 14.84 0.22
C ALA A 82 4.61 15.90 0.77
N ASN A 83 3.35 15.91 0.30
CA ASN A 83 2.30 16.87 0.67
C ASN A 83 0.90 16.21 0.75
N GLY A 84 -0.03 16.79 1.52
CA GLY A 84 -1.45 16.36 1.61
C GLY A 84 -1.85 15.58 2.89
N PRO A 85 -3.16 15.34 3.13
CA PRO A 85 -3.67 14.71 4.36
C PRO A 85 -3.43 13.21 4.37
N ALA A 86 -2.98 12.60 5.47
CA ALA A 86 -2.66 11.16 5.58
C ALA A 86 -3.72 10.24 4.95
N PRO A 87 -3.32 9.11 4.30
CA PRO A 87 -4.26 8.27 3.60
C PRO A 87 -5.15 7.59 4.63
N SER A 88 -6.41 7.40 4.28
CA SER A 88 -7.43 6.73 5.08
C SER A 88 -7.79 5.38 4.46
N ALA A 89 -8.32 4.47 5.28
CA ALA A 89 -8.74 3.15 4.78
C ALA A 89 -9.84 3.27 3.70
N SER A 90 -10.60 4.35 3.69
CA SER A 90 -11.61 4.65 2.68
C SER A 90 -11.04 5.02 1.31
N ASP A 91 -9.77 5.41 1.25
CA ASP A 91 -9.06 5.73 0.01
C ASP A 91 -8.50 4.47 -0.69
N VAL A 92 -8.72 3.30 -0.09
CA VAL A 92 -8.25 2.01 -0.60
C VAL A 92 -9.39 1.27 -1.29
N LEU A 93 -9.20 0.96 -2.56
CA LEU A 93 -10.15 0.19 -3.35
C LEU A 93 -9.99 -1.29 -3.06
N LEU A 94 -11.06 -1.97 -2.64
CA LEU A 94 -11.07 -3.43 -2.54
C LEU A 94 -11.48 -4.04 -3.87
N VAL A 95 -10.64 -4.88 -4.45
CA VAL A 95 -10.87 -5.52 -5.75
C VAL A 95 -10.90 -7.03 -5.57
N GLU A 96 -12.05 -7.63 -5.86
CA GLU A 96 -12.17 -9.08 -5.91
C GLU A 96 -11.64 -9.59 -7.25
N ARG A 97 -10.68 -10.52 -7.25
CA ARG A 97 -10.23 -11.20 -8.48
C ARG A 97 -10.90 -12.56 -8.65
N SER A 98 -11.36 -12.82 -9.87
CA SER A 98 -11.83 -14.13 -10.29
C SER A 98 -10.64 -15.06 -10.45
N CYS A 99 -10.68 -16.21 -9.80
CA CYS A 99 -9.70 -17.29 -9.92
C CYS A 99 -9.67 -17.87 -11.34
#